data_AF-U6SKW1-F1
#
_entry.id   AF-U6SKW1-F1
#
_cell.length_a   1.000
_cell.length_b   1.000
_cell.length_c   1.000
_cell.angle_alpha   90.00
_cell.angle_beta   90.00
_cell.angle_gamma   90.00
#
_symmetry.space_group_name_H-M   'P 1'
#
loop_
_entity.id
_entity.type
_entity.pdbx_description
1 polymer ?
#
loop_
_entity_poly.entity_id
_entity_poly.type
_entity_poly.pdbx_seq_one_letter_code
_entity_poly.pdbx_strand_id
1 'polypeptide(L)'
;MNTKKIEEIAVAAVRNEILKNDFLSDEIPTNDKTPSWDGEIWTYNNQNQRKDTLFGKVPVQVKGKKVDTISVKKTKFKIQKADLENYYKNGGILFFVIEIIDSQNTQVFYLSLLPIDIKKILTELKDKKSITKEFKMLPSTEKALEFITRNFIHHSRKQSISLIDDIKVNEFDTYTGKLFVLDKNNLTDDLFEYGTYMYGRLEELNLEVPLYKVDIQQMTEETDLWVGLNENIIYEEVIRIIEKEKITLRFGKSFVIEFPKILESSKQIKIHFNENGSIQDRIKDCNFMWDLVKEKSITIKDIKIPLNNFDEKEKFLKEIPEYIRYLEQIEETFNQLGVSFNLEFENLTHDDFKKIEILKDIILNKNYGKVNLNPENHFLQFLINDLKIILVSLKTEKGWLVFNLFDLDAINNNFKITAVSGDKKHQVRHSPFIIFEMYNLFSMSNLNLKVIVESLKQVDYKDDYALDLTNNFLLKALIYYDQQKENGEILNLLLDVYDFLYHLQPNNILIFLNKMQVIKRKREFTWEEKQEIFEKKSRGFHNDDILCGFSILLESKIEFEVHFKKLNEEQKEGFKLFPIYNLLRSKNS
;
A
#
# COMPACT_ATOMS: atom_id res chain seq x y z
N MET A 1 0.69 -5.44 60.59
CA MET A 1 -0.33 -6.51 60.57
C MET A 1 0.42 -7.84 60.52
N ASN A 2 0.00 -8.84 61.28
CA ASN A 2 0.59 -10.18 61.20
C ASN A 2 0.07 -10.92 59.95
N THR A 3 0.76 -11.99 59.54
CA THR A 3 0.45 -12.75 58.32
C THR A 3 -0.99 -13.27 58.31
N LYS A 4 -1.47 -13.78 59.45
CA LYS A 4 -2.84 -14.28 59.60
C LYS A 4 -3.90 -13.20 59.30
N LYS A 5 -3.74 -11.99 59.83
CA LYS A 5 -4.68 -10.88 59.57
C LYS A 5 -4.63 -10.42 58.11
N ILE A 6 -3.45 -10.47 57.47
CA ILE A 6 -3.31 -10.13 56.04
C ILE A 6 -4.07 -11.14 55.18
N GLU A 7 -3.97 -12.43 55.50
CA GLU A 7 -4.69 -13.51 54.82
C GLU A 7 -6.21 -13.37 54.98
N GLU A 8 -6.70 -13.14 56.21
CA GLU A 8 -8.13 -12.94 56.48
C GLU A 8 -8.70 -11.73 55.72
N ILE A 9 -7.96 -10.60 55.68
CA ILE A 9 -8.38 -9.41 54.91
C ILE A 9 -8.42 -9.71 53.41
N ALA A 10 -7.42 -10.43 52.89
CA ALA A 10 -7.36 -10.77 51.46
C ALA A 10 -8.52 -11.68 51.04
N VAL A 11 -8.84 -12.71 51.84
CA VAL A 11 -9.99 -13.59 51.59
C VAL A 11 -11.31 -12.83 51.67
N ALA A 12 -11.46 -11.95 52.67
CA ALA A 12 -12.66 -11.11 52.81
C ALA A 12 -12.86 -10.19 51.59
N ALA A 13 -11.78 -9.61 51.04
CA ALA A 13 -11.86 -8.77 49.85
C ALA A 13 -12.38 -9.54 48.62
N VAL A 14 -11.89 -10.77 48.39
CA VAL A 14 -12.38 -11.61 47.28
C VAL A 14 -13.83 -12.03 47.49
N ARG A 15 -14.21 -12.43 48.71
CA ARG A 15 -15.60 -12.75 49.05
C ARG A 15 -16.55 -11.59 48.82
N ASN A 16 -16.14 -10.37 49.16
CA ASN A 16 -16.93 -9.18 48.91
C ASN A 16 -17.19 -8.97 47.41
N GLU A 17 -16.23 -9.26 46.54
CA GLU A 17 -16.46 -9.20 45.08
C GLU A 17 -17.42 -10.30 44.58
N ILE A 18 -17.37 -11.49 45.20
CA ILE A 18 -18.28 -12.60 44.89
C ILE A 18 -19.72 -12.25 45.31
N LEU A 19 -19.89 -11.70 46.52
CA LEU A 19 -21.20 -11.33 47.08
C LEU A 19 -21.93 -10.22 46.31
N LYS A 20 -21.22 -9.47 45.45
CA LYS A 20 -21.84 -8.48 44.55
C LYS A 20 -22.60 -9.10 43.38
N ASN A 21 -22.46 -10.41 43.14
CA ASN A 21 -23.05 -11.09 42.00
C ASN A 21 -23.77 -12.37 42.41
N ASP A 22 -25.10 -12.39 42.25
CA ASP A 22 -25.98 -13.50 42.64
C ASP A 22 -25.74 -14.82 41.88
N PHE A 23 -24.95 -14.81 40.81
CA PHE A 23 -24.57 -16.03 40.07
C PHE A 23 -23.32 -16.72 40.62
N LEU A 24 -22.67 -16.16 41.64
CA LEU A 24 -21.44 -16.65 42.22
C LEU A 24 -21.61 -17.07 43.69
N SER A 25 -20.94 -18.15 44.08
CA SER A 25 -20.74 -18.51 45.50
C SER A 25 -19.28 -18.94 45.72
N ASP A 26 -18.84 -18.97 46.97
CA ASP A 26 -17.45 -19.35 47.32
C ASP A 26 -17.37 -20.53 48.28
N GLU A 27 -16.29 -21.29 48.16
CA GLU A 27 -15.79 -22.22 49.18
C GLU A 27 -14.30 -21.93 49.39
N ILE A 28 -14.01 -20.80 50.05
CA ILE A 28 -12.64 -20.32 50.32
C ILE A 28 -12.36 -20.32 51.82
N PRO A 29 -11.96 -21.46 52.43
CA PRO A 29 -11.68 -21.52 53.86
C PRO A 29 -10.53 -20.58 54.26
N THR A 30 -10.53 -20.12 55.51
CA THR A 30 -9.40 -19.38 56.10
C THR A 30 -8.54 -20.32 56.93
N ASN A 31 -7.21 -20.16 56.89
CA ASN A 31 -6.24 -21.04 57.58
C ASN A 31 -6.23 -22.50 57.10
N ASP A 32 -6.65 -22.78 55.87
CA ASP A 32 -6.54 -24.12 55.28
C ASP A 32 -5.09 -24.45 54.93
N LYS A 33 -4.74 -25.74 54.94
CA LYS A 33 -3.40 -26.27 54.64
C LYS A 33 -3.38 -27.12 53.37
N THR A 34 -4.24 -26.77 52.43
CA THR A 34 -4.24 -27.30 51.08
C THR A 34 -2.89 -27.03 50.38
N PRO A 35 -2.39 -27.95 49.53
CA PRO A 35 -1.01 -27.88 49.04
C PRO A 35 -0.67 -26.64 48.19
N SER A 36 -1.59 -26.22 47.31
CA SER A 36 -1.36 -25.11 46.37
C SER A 36 -2.59 -24.24 46.08
N TRP A 37 -3.78 -24.55 46.60
CA TRP A 37 -5.02 -23.78 46.35
C TRP A 37 -5.57 -23.26 47.66
N ASP A 38 -6.28 -22.13 47.67
CA ASP A 38 -6.93 -21.61 48.89
C ASP A 38 -8.45 -21.86 48.89
N GLY A 39 -9.01 -22.40 47.80
CA GLY A 39 -10.44 -22.73 47.69
C GLY A 39 -10.95 -22.71 46.26
N GLU A 40 -12.25 -22.50 46.09
CA GLU A 40 -12.89 -22.40 44.78
C GLU A 40 -14.07 -21.41 44.74
N ILE A 41 -14.35 -20.89 43.54
CA ILE A 41 -15.54 -20.09 43.21
C ILE A 41 -16.46 -20.93 42.36
N TRP A 42 -17.75 -20.96 42.71
CA TRP A 42 -18.78 -21.70 41.99
C TRP A 42 -19.61 -20.70 41.20
N THR A 43 -19.85 -21.01 39.92
CA THR A 43 -20.64 -20.19 39.02
C THR A 43 -21.92 -20.92 38.64
N TYR A 44 -23.06 -20.23 38.63
CA TYR A 44 -24.37 -20.79 38.33
C TYR A 44 -24.99 -20.15 37.09
N ASN A 45 -25.91 -20.84 36.44
CA ASN A 45 -26.70 -20.33 35.30
C ASN A 45 -27.91 -19.50 35.74
N ASN A 46 -28.24 -19.48 37.04
CA ASN A 46 -29.27 -18.61 37.61
C ASN A 46 -28.96 -18.25 39.07
N GLN A 47 -29.66 -17.22 39.55
CA GLN A 47 -29.48 -16.61 40.87
C GLN A 47 -29.94 -17.51 42.03
N ASN A 48 -30.68 -18.59 41.76
CA ASN A 48 -31.16 -19.51 42.80
C ASN A 48 -30.08 -20.48 43.30
N GLN A 49 -28.91 -20.53 42.65
CA GLN A 49 -27.72 -21.29 43.04
C GLN A 49 -27.99 -22.77 43.39
N ARG A 50 -28.89 -23.41 42.66
CA ARG A 50 -29.27 -24.80 42.89
C ARG A 50 -28.27 -25.75 42.22
N LYS A 51 -28.18 -26.98 42.72
CA LYS A 51 -27.29 -28.01 42.16
C LYS A 51 -27.52 -28.28 40.66
N ASP A 52 -28.77 -28.18 40.19
CA ASP A 52 -29.16 -28.38 38.79
C ASP A 52 -28.77 -27.19 37.89
N THR A 53 -28.31 -26.09 38.48
CA THR A 53 -27.99 -24.85 37.77
C THR A 53 -26.50 -24.52 37.82
N LEU A 54 -25.68 -25.39 38.43
CA LEU A 54 -24.22 -25.23 38.49
C LEU A 54 -23.62 -25.17 37.08
N PHE A 55 -23.03 -24.03 36.73
CA PHE A 55 -22.30 -23.87 35.47
C PHE A 55 -20.92 -24.50 35.56
N GLY A 56 -20.25 -24.41 36.70
CA GLY A 56 -18.95 -25.01 36.97
C GLY A 56 -18.26 -24.37 38.16
N LYS A 57 -16.99 -24.74 38.38
CA LYS A 57 -16.17 -24.23 39.47
C LYS A 57 -14.81 -23.79 38.98
N VAL A 58 -14.21 -22.83 39.68
CA VAL A 58 -12.91 -22.24 39.39
C VAL A 58 -12.03 -22.41 40.63
N PRO A 59 -10.92 -23.16 40.55
CA PRO A 59 -9.95 -23.21 41.65
C PRO A 59 -9.28 -21.84 41.80
N VAL A 60 -9.08 -21.40 43.05
CA VAL A 60 -8.49 -20.08 43.34
C VAL A 60 -7.29 -20.13 44.28
N GLN A 61 -6.43 -19.13 44.13
CA GLN A 61 -5.34 -18.83 45.06
C GLN A 61 -5.45 -17.36 45.48
N VAL A 62 -5.35 -17.06 46.76
CA VAL A 62 -5.52 -15.73 47.34
C VAL A 62 -4.25 -15.34 48.10
N LYS A 63 -3.61 -14.24 47.71
CA LYS A 63 -2.44 -13.70 48.43
C LYS A 63 -2.64 -12.23 48.79
N GLY A 64 -2.48 -11.90 50.06
CA GLY A 64 -2.44 -10.52 50.54
C GLY A 64 -1.03 -9.92 50.41
N LYS A 65 -0.94 -8.66 49.96
CA LYS A 65 0.29 -7.89 49.82
C LYS A 65 0.10 -6.53 50.46
N LYS A 66 0.79 -6.28 51.58
CA LYS A 66 0.76 -4.96 52.22
C LYS A 66 1.52 -3.94 51.36
N VAL A 67 0.91 -2.78 51.10
CA VAL A 67 1.50 -1.68 50.33
C VAL A 67 1.19 -0.34 51.00
N ASP A 68 1.98 0.69 50.67
CA ASP A 68 1.70 2.06 51.13
C ASP A 68 0.70 2.78 50.20
N THR A 69 0.70 2.43 48.91
CA THR A 69 -0.21 2.95 47.90
C THR A 69 -0.67 1.84 46.96
N ILE A 70 -1.94 1.88 46.55
CA ILE A 70 -2.52 0.92 45.61
C ILE A 70 -2.02 1.20 44.19
N SER A 71 -1.67 0.14 43.48
CA SER A 71 -1.24 0.21 42.07
C SER A 71 -2.40 0.58 41.14
N VAL A 72 -2.13 1.38 40.09
CA VAL A 72 -3.21 1.96 39.24
C VAL A 72 -3.88 0.94 38.31
N LYS A 73 -3.13 0.03 37.67
CA LYS A 73 -3.69 -0.93 36.69
C LYS A 73 -3.25 -2.36 36.88
N LYS A 74 -2.04 -2.57 37.41
CA LYS A 74 -1.42 -3.88 37.55
C LYS A 74 -0.55 -3.95 38.79
N THR A 75 -0.44 -5.13 39.37
CA THR A 75 0.56 -5.45 40.40
C THR A 75 1.41 -6.64 39.97
N LYS A 76 2.59 -6.81 40.57
CA LYS A 76 3.49 -7.94 40.31
C LYS A 76 3.55 -8.85 41.52
N PHE A 77 3.52 -10.15 41.27
CA PHE A 77 3.67 -11.17 42.31
C PHE A 77 4.47 -12.37 41.80
N LYS A 78 5.22 -12.98 42.72
CA LYS A 78 6.11 -14.11 42.45
C LYS A 78 5.35 -15.43 42.67
N ILE A 79 5.32 -16.28 41.65
CA ILE A 79 4.64 -17.59 41.64
C ILE A 79 5.71 -18.69 41.65
N GLN A 80 5.53 -19.72 42.48
CA GLN A 80 6.44 -20.85 42.56
C GLN A 80 6.19 -21.84 41.41
N LYS A 81 7.26 -22.49 40.94
CA LYS A 81 7.18 -23.51 39.88
C LYS A 81 6.34 -24.71 40.33
N ALA A 82 6.49 -25.15 41.57
CA ALA A 82 5.71 -26.26 42.13
C ALA A 82 4.18 -25.98 42.08
N ASP A 83 3.77 -24.76 42.42
CA ASP A 83 2.37 -24.35 42.33
C ASP A 83 1.88 -24.38 40.87
N LEU A 84 2.67 -23.83 39.93
CA LEU A 84 2.34 -23.87 38.50
C LEU A 84 2.21 -25.31 37.97
N GLU A 85 3.09 -26.23 38.37
CA GLU A 85 2.99 -27.65 37.99
C GLU A 85 1.72 -28.29 38.54
N ASN A 86 1.30 -27.93 39.75
CA ASN A 86 0.04 -28.38 40.34
C ASN A 86 -1.18 -27.79 39.61
N TYR A 87 -1.17 -26.50 39.31
CA TYR A 87 -2.23 -25.82 38.56
C TYR A 87 -2.39 -26.39 37.15
N TYR A 88 -1.28 -26.66 36.45
CA TYR A 88 -1.28 -27.25 35.12
C TYR A 88 -2.01 -28.60 35.11
N LYS A 89 -1.73 -29.43 36.13
CA LYS A 89 -2.33 -30.76 36.28
C LYS A 89 -3.82 -30.75 36.65
N ASN A 90 -4.36 -29.61 37.06
CA ASN A 90 -5.72 -29.50 37.62
C ASN A 90 -6.58 -28.44 36.90
N GLY A 91 -6.35 -28.25 35.59
CA GLY A 91 -7.24 -27.43 34.76
C GLY A 91 -7.05 -25.92 34.90
N GLY A 92 -5.99 -25.47 35.57
CA GLY A 92 -5.62 -24.06 35.72
C GLY A 92 -5.84 -23.49 37.12
N ILE A 93 -5.76 -22.16 37.22
CA ILE A 93 -5.95 -21.39 38.45
C ILE A 93 -6.46 -19.98 38.14
N LEU A 94 -7.38 -19.46 38.97
CA LEU A 94 -7.64 -18.03 39.07
C LEU A 94 -6.94 -17.47 40.31
N PHE A 95 -5.85 -16.75 40.09
CA PHE A 95 -4.97 -16.29 41.17
C PHE A 95 -5.28 -14.82 41.49
N PHE A 96 -5.66 -14.52 42.72
CA PHE A 96 -5.84 -13.19 43.27
C PHE A 96 -4.65 -12.70 44.10
N VAL A 97 -4.28 -11.44 43.88
CA VAL A 97 -3.34 -10.68 44.71
C VAL A 97 -4.06 -9.43 45.20
N ILE A 98 -4.18 -9.29 46.52
CA ILE A 98 -4.92 -8.19 47.13
C ILE A 98 -3.89 -7.22 47.70
N GLU A 99 -3.85 -6.01 47.16
CA GLU A 99 -3.05 -4.93 47.75
C GLU A 99 -3.82 -4.31 48.91
N ILE A 100 -3.15 -4.22 50.07
CA ILE A 100 -3.76 -3.83 51.35
C ILE A 100 -2.98 -2.66 51.93
N ILE A 101 -3.63 -1.51 52.06
CA ILE A 101 -3.13 -0.38 52.86
C ILE A 101 -3.55 -0.61 54.33
N ASP A 102 -4.85 -0.85 54.52
CA ASP A 102 -5.48 -1.22 55.79
C ASP A 102 -6.72 -2.10 55.54
N SER A 103 -7.51 -2.42 56.57
CA SER A 103 -8.65 -3.33 56.46
C SER A 103 -9.84 -2.78 55.66
N GLN A 104 -9.89 -1.48 55.39
CA GLN A 104 -10.96 -0.84 54.59
C GLN A 104 -10.46 -0.44 53.20
N ASN A 105 -9.16 -0.20 53.06
CA ASN A 105 -8.53 0.21 51.80
C ASN A 105 -7.79 -0.96 51.16
N THR A 106 -8.51 -1.70 50.31
CA THR A 106 -7.98 -2.86 49.57
C THR A 106 -8.31 -2.77 48.08
N GLN A 107 -7.47 -3.36 47.24
CA GLN A 107 -7.74 -3.51 45.81
C GLN A 107 -7.42 -4.94 45.36
N VAL A 108 -8.36 -5.55 44.64
CA VAL A 108 -8.22 -6.90 44.08
C VAL A 108 -7.56 -6.81 42.72
N PHE A 109 -6.47 -7.59 42.55
CA PHE A 109 -5.84 -7.88 41.27
C PHE A 109 -5.94 -9.38 41.00
N TYR A 110 -6.00 -9.78 39.74
CA TYR A 110 -6.14 -11.17 39.35
C TYR A 110 -5.25 -11.56 38.17
N LEU A 111 -4.97 -12.85 38.07
CA LEU A 111 -4.35 -13.50 36.93
C LEU A 111 -5.05 -14.84 36.71
N SER A 112 -5.75 -14.95 35.59
CA SER A 112 -6.34 -16.21 35.13
C SER A 112 -5.31 -16.97 34.32
N LEU A 113 -4.98 -18.20 34.74
CA LEU A 113 -4.04 -19.08 34.06
C LEU A 113 -4.73 -20.40 33.72
N LEU A 114 -4.92 -20.67 32.44
CA LEU A 114 -5.36 -21.97 31.95
C LEU A 114 -4.17 -22.87 31.61
N PRO A 115 -4.39 -24.17 31.41
CA PRO A 115 -3.30 -25.11 31.15
C PRO A 115 -2.36 -24.68 30.01
N ILE A 116 -2.88 -24.09 28.92
CA ILE A 116 -2.02 -23.61 27.82
C ILE A 116 -1.10 -22.44 28.23
N ASP A 117 -1.60 -21.52 29.08
CA ASP A 117 -0.80 -20.43 29.62
C ASP A 117 0.29 -20.98 30.52
N ILE A 118 -0.08 -21.92 31.39
CA ILE A 118 0.84 -22.49 32.37
C ILE A 118 1.93 -23.29 31.68
N LYS A 119 1.60 -24.08 30.64
CA LYS A 119 2.60 -24.79 29.83
C LYS A 119 3.64 -23.83 29.27
N LYS A 120 3.19 -22.72 28.65
CA LYS A 120 4.09 -21.68 28.13
C LYS A 120 4.99 -21.11 29.24
N ILE A 121 4.42 -20.79 30.40
CA ILE A 121 5.16 -20.27 31.56
C ILE A 121 6.19 -21.29 32.08
N LEU A 122 5.83 -22.57 32.17
CA LEU A 122 6.74 -23.64 32.60
C LEU A 122 7.89 -23.84 31.60
N THR A 123 7.63 -23.72 30.30
CA THR A 123 8.68 -23.73 29.27
C THR A 123 9.63 -22.52 29.41
N GLU A 124 9.11 -21.32 29.69
CA GLU A 124 9.92 -20.10 29.95
C GLU A 124 10.79 -20.23 31.21
N LEU A 125 10.25 -20.87 32.26
CA LEU A 125 10.90 -21.03 33.56
C LEU A 125 12.17 -21.89 33.49
N LYS A 126 12.19 -22.92 32.63
CA LYS A 126 13.25 -23.94 32.58
C LYS A 126 13.58 -24.45 33.99
N ASP A 127 14.79 -24.21 34.48
CA ASP A 127 15.28 -24.68 35.79
C ASP A 127 15.01 -23.70 36.95
N LYS A 128 14.43 -22.51 36.68
CA LYS A 128 14.11 -21.53 37.73
C LYS A 128 13.00 -22.04 38.63
N LYS A 129 13.11 -21.80 39.94
CA LYS A 129 12.11 -22.24 40.94
C LYS A 129 10.85 -21.38 40.98
N SER A 130 10.83 -20.23 40.31
CA SER A 130 9.76 -19.24 40.43
C SER A 130 9.82 -18.20 39.33
N ILE A 131 8.69 -17.58 39.01
CA ILE A 131 8.57 -16.48 38.03
C ILE A 131 7.70 -15.36 38.60
N THR A 132 8.03 -14.12 38.28
CA THR A 132 7.18 -12.97 38.61
C THR A 132 6.24 -12.71 37.42
N LYS A 133 4.93 -12.64 37.67
CA LYS A 133 3.91 -12.32 36.66
C LYS A 133 3.12 -11.07 37.07
N GLU A 134 2.52 -10.44 36.08
CA GLU A 134 1.65 -9.27 36.26
C GLU A 134 0.20 -9.72 36.45
N PHE A 135 -0.48 -9.10 37.42
CA PHE A 135 -1.88 -9.31 37.75
C PHE A 135 -2.64 -8.05 37.37
N LYS A 136 -3.75 -8.19 36.63
CA LYS A 136 -4.60 -7.06 36.19
C LYS A 136 -5.51 -6.67 37.35
N MET A 137 -5.78 -5.37 37.49
CA MET A 137 -6.80 -4.90 38.43
C MET A 137 -8.16 -5.50 38.04
N LEU A 138 -8.91 -6.02 39.02
CA LEU A 138 -10.27 -6.49 38.77
C LEU A 138 -11.15 -5.26 38.44
N PRO A 139 -11.86 -5.25 37.29
CA PRO A 139 -12.77 -4.15 36.98
C PRO A 139 -13.86 -4.01 38.05
N SER A 140 -14.26 -2.78 38.37
CA SER A 140 -15.21 -2.47 39.45
C SER A 140 -16.68 -2.84 39.14
N THR A 141 -16.94 -3.40 37.96
CA THR A 141 -18.30 -3.79 37.54
C THR A 141 -18.71 -5.11 38.20
N GLU A 142 -19.95 -5.21 38.65
CA GLU A 142 -20.52 -6.42 39.30
C GLU A 142 -20.49 -7.68 38.40
N LYS A 143 -20.39 -7.50 37.07
CA LYS A 143 -20.33 -8.59 36.08
C LYS A 143 -18.92 -9.09 35.79
N ALA A 144 -17.86 -8.38 36.20
CA ALA A 144 -16.49 -8.70 35.78
C ALA A 144 -16.04 -10.08 36.28
N LEU A 145 -16.27 -10.38 37.56
CA LEU A 145 -15.87 -11.65 38.13
C LEU A 145 -16.69 -12.82 37.56
N GLU A 146 -17.98 -12.61 37.28
CA GLU A 146 -18.81 -13.59 36.58
C GLU A 146 -18.27 -13.85 35.17
N PHE A 147 -17.94 -12.80 34.43
CA PHE A 147 -17.35 -12.94 33.10
C PHE A 147 -16.04 -13.74 33.13
N ILE A 148 -15.13 -13.40 34.06
CA ILE A 148 -13.83 -14.07 34.22
C ILE A 148 -14.03 -15.55 34.57
N THR A 149 -14.90 -15.86 35.52
CA THR A 149 -15.14 -17.24 35.97
C THR A 149 -15.81 -18.08 34.89
N ARG A 150 -16.80 -17.53 34.17
CA ARG A 150 -17.44 -18.23 33.05
C ARG A 150 -16.47 -18.50 31.90
N ASN A 151 -15.65 -17.53 31.52
CA ASN A 151 -14.62 -17.72 30.50
C ASN A 151 -13.58 -18.76 30.95
N PHE A 152 -13.13 -18.69 32.21
CA PHE A 152 -12.23 -19.70 32.77
C PHE A 152 -12.83 -21.11 32.63
N ILE A 153 -14.07 -21.31 33.08
CA ILE A 153 -14.76 -22.61 33.02
C ILE A 153 -14.96 -23.07 31.56
N HIS A 154 -15.36 -22.15 30.66
CA HIS A 154 -15.58 -22.47 29.25
C HIS A 154 -14.30 -23.01 28.60
N HIS A 155 -13.17 -22.34 28.84
CA HIS A 155 -11.92 -22.68 28.21
C HIS A 155 -11.18 -23.82 28.91
N SER A 156 -11.25 -23.93 30.25
CA SER A 156 -10.62 -25.05 30.99
C SER A 156 -11.16 -26.40 30.54
N ARG A 157 -12.47 -26.49 30.25
CA ARG A 157 -13.13 -27.68 29.68
C ARG A 157 -12.59 -28.11 28.33
N LYS A 158 -11.95 -27.21 27.58
CA LYS A 158 -11.37 -27.44 26.25
C LYS A 158 -9.85 -27.58 26.27
N GLN A 159 -9.24 -27.54 27.45
CA GLN A 159 -7.79 -27.51 27.64
C GLN A 159 -7.33 -28.68 28.52
N SER A 160 -7.82 -29.89 28.25
CA SER A 160 -7.28 -31.07 28.93
C SER A 160 -5.82 -31.29 28.57
N ILE A 161 -5.04 -31.76 29.54
CA ILE A 161 -3.58 -31.94 29.44
C ILE A 161 -3.20 -32.80 28.23
N SER A 162 -3.97 -33.87 27.95
CA SER A 162 -3.73 -34.74 26.80
C SER A 162 -3.81 -34.01 25.46
N LEU A 163 -4.75 -33.06 25.31
CA LEU A 163 -4.85 -32.25 24.09
C LEU A 163 -3.65 -31.32 23.93
N ILE A 164 -3.04 -30.91 25.04
CA ILE A 164 -1.94 -29.97 25.05
C ILE A 164 -0.59 -30.69 24.89
N ASP A 165 -0.39 -31.85 25.52
CA ASP A 165 0.89 -32.56 25.57
C ASP A 165 1.04 -33.67 24.53
N ASP A 166 -0.05 -34.40 24.24
CA ASP A 166 0.02 -35.63 23.44
C ASP A 166 -0.27 -35.36 21.96
N ILE A 167 -1.05 -34.32 21.65
CA ILE A 167 -1.42 -33.99 20.29
C ILE A 167 -0.30 -33.21 19.60
N LYS A 168 0.30 -33.84 18.59
CA LYS A 168 1.26 -33.22 17.68
C LYS A 168 0.63 -33.13 16.30
N VAL A 169 0.15 -31.95 15.97
CA VAL A 169 -0.51 -31.66 14.70
C VAL A 169 0.30 -30.57 14.00
N ASN A 170 0.62 -30.81 12.73
CA ASN A 170 1.40 -29.85 11.93
C ASN A 170 0.51 -28.76 11.32
N GLU A 171 -0.74 -29.09 11.00
CA GLU A 171 -1.69 -28.20 10.34
C GLU A 171 -3.13 -28.50 10.76
N PHE A 172 -3.96 -27.47 10.84
CA PHE A 172 -5.38 -27.54 11.21
C PHE A 172 -6.24 -27.08 10.04
N ASP A 173 -7.45 -27.63 9.92
CA ASP A 173 -8.40 -27.26 8.86
C ASP A 173 -8.89 -25.82 9.03
N THR A 174 -9.18 -25.42 10.27
CA THR A 174 -9.61 -24.06 10.61
C THR A 174 -9.06 -23.59 11.95
N TYR A 175 -8.99 -22.27 12.14
CA TYR A 175 -8.58 -21.63 13.38
C TYR A 175 -9.74 -20.80 13.93
N THR A 176 -10.08 -20.99 15.21
CA THR A 176 -11.20 -20.28 15.84
C THR A 176 -10.79 -19.62 17.15
N GLY A 177 -11.13 -18.35 17.31
CA GLY A 177 -11.12 -17.65 18.59
C GLY A 177 -12.48 -17.80 19.25
N LYS A 178 -12.52 -18.04 20.56
CA LYS A 178 -13.78 -18.23 21.30
C LYS A 178 -13.83 -17.36 22.55
N LEU A 179 -14.92 -16.65 22.74
CA LEU A 179 -15.16 -15.86 23.94
C LEU A 179 -16.55 -16.17 24.46
N PHE A 180 -16.66 -16.37 25.78
CA PHE A 180 -17.96 -16.38 26.42
C PHE A 180 -18.38 -14.92 26.68
N VAL A 181 -19.46 -14.47 26.05
CA VAL A 181 -20.01 -13.13 26.25
C VAL A 181 -21.27 -13.16 27.10
N LEU A 182 -21.38 -12.24 28.06
CA LEU A 182 -22.60 -12.04 28.86
C LEU A 182 -23.64 -11.24 28.08
N ASP A 183 -23.20 -10.30 27.26
CA ASP A 183 -24.02 -9.51 26.35
C ASP A 183 -23.30 -9.42 25.00
N LYS A 184 -24.00 -9.77 23.92
CA LYS A 184 -23.43 -9.74 22.57
C LYS A 184 -23.06 -8.32 22.14
N ASN A 185 -23.70 -7.30 22.68
CA ASN A 185 -23.43 -5.90 22.34
C ASN A 185 -22.05 -5.43 22.83
N ASN A 186 -21.47 -6.11 23.83
CA ASN A 186 -20.17 -5.74 24.41
C ASN A 186 -19.01 -6.59 23.90
N LEU A 187 -19.23 -7.42 22.87
CA LEU A 187 -18.24 -8.39 22.37
C LEU A 187 -16.86 -7.75 22.11
N THR A 188 -16.83 -6.59 21.45
CA THR A 188 -15.57 -5.91 21.12
C THR A 188 -14.84 -5.45 22.36
N ASP A 189 -15.54 -4.82 23.31
CA ASP A 189 -14.94 -4.31 24.54
C ASP A 189 -14.45 -5.45 25.45
N ASP A 190 -15.23 -6.54 25.52
CA ASP A 190 -14.85 -7.75 26.23
C ASP A 190 -13.60 -8.40 25.61
N LEU A 191 -13.50 -8.44 24.27
CA LEU A 191 -12.31 -8.93 23.56
C LEU A 191 -11.06 -8.09 23.87
N PHE A 192 -11.19 -6.76 23.92
CA PHE A 192 -10.07 -5.87 24.27
C PHE A 192 -9.65 -5.98 25.75
N GLU A 193 -10.61 -6.17 26.67
CA GLU A 193 -10.32 -6.26 28.11
C GLU A 193 -9.69 -7.61 28.48
N TYR A 194 -10.31 -8.71 28.03
CA TYR A 194 -10.03 -10.05 28.54
C TYR A 194 -9.21 -10.92 27.58
N GLY A 195 -9.19 -10.58 26.29
CA GLY A 195 -8.60 -11.40 25.23
C GLY A 195 -9.43 -12.67 24.98
N THR A 196 -8.88 -13.60 24.21
CA THR A 196 -9.52 -14.89 23.88
C THR A 196 -8.48 -16.00 23.75
N TYR A 197 -8.91 -17.26 23.60
CA TYR A 197 -8.02 -18.38 23.26
C TYR A 197 -8.31 -18.86 21.84
N MET A 198 -7.23 -19.12 21.11
CA MET A 198 -7.26 -19.69 19.78
C MET A 198 -7.20 -21.22 19.85
N TYR A 199 -7.99 -21.85 18.99
CA TYR A 199 -8.07 -23.29 18.81
C TYR A 199 -7.88 -23.64 17.34
N GLY A 200 -7.08 -24.67 17.08
CA GLY A 200 -7.01 -25.32 15.77
C GLY A 200 -8.02 -26.46 15.73
N ARG A 201 -8.85 -26.51 14.68
CA ARG A 201 -9.87 -27.55 14.52
C ARG A 201 -9.41 -28.60 13.52
N LEU A 202 -9.60 -29.86 13.91
CA LEU A 202 -9.54 -31.03 13.03
C LEU A 202 -10.96 -31.50 12.77
N GLU A 203 -11.47 -31.28 11.57
CA GLU A 203 -12.86 -31.55 11.21
C GLU A 203 -13.18 -33.04 11.27
N GLU A 204 -12.29 -33.89 10.74
CA GLU A 204 -12.47 -35.35 10.72
C GLU A 204 -12.66 -35.95 12.12
N LEU A 205 -11.95 -35.39 13.11
CA LEU A 205 -12.01 -35.84 14.51
C LEU A 205 -13.02 -35.05 15.35
N ASN A 206 -13.64 -34.02 14.75
CA ASN A 206 -14.43 -33.00 15.44
C ASN A 206 -13.73 -32.50 16.72
N LEU A 207 -12.42 -32.24 16.62
CA LEU A 207 -11.56 -31.96 17.75
C LEU A 207 -10.98 -30.55 17.67
N GLU A 208 -11.02 -29.84 18.79
CA GLU A 208 -10.40 -28.51 18.93
C GLU A 208 -9.19 -28.58 19.84
N VAL A 209 -8.03 -28.26 19.30
CA VAL A 209 -6.75 -28.28 20.01
C VAL A 209 -6.41 -26.85 20.43
N PRO A 210 -6.20 -26.58 21.73
CA PRO A 210 -5.83 -25.25 22.21
C PRO A 210 -4.42 -24.86 21.75
N LEU A 211 -4.27 -23.65 21.23
CA LEU A 211 -3.00 -23.17 20.69
C LEU A 211 -2.33 -22.16 21.62
N TYR A 212 -3.00 -21.03 21.86
CA TYR A 212 -2.48 -19.94 22.68
C TYR A 212 -3.57 -18.92 23.00
N LYS A 213 -3.29 -18.08 24.00
CA LYS A 213 -4.08 -16.89 24.31
C LYS A 213 -3.73 -15.74 23.37
N VAL A 214 -4.73 -14.98 22.93
CA VAL A 214 -4.60 -13.78 22.10
C VAL A 214 -5.17 -12.59 22.85
N ASP A 215 -4.35 -11.54 22.96
CA ASP A 215 -4.78 -10.22 23.44
C ASP A 215 -5.01 -9.32 22.24
N ILE A 216 -6.28 -9.00 21.95
CA ILE A 216 -6.63 -8.11 20.84
C ILE A 216 -6.35 -6.67 21.28
N GLN A 217 -5.56 -5.93 20.50
CA GLN A 217 -5.24 -4.53 20.77
C GLN A 217 -6.07 -3.56 19.94
N GLN A 218 -6.34 -3.95 18.69
CA GLN A 218 -6.99 -3.12 17.69
C GLN A 218 -7.76 -3.99 16.70
N MET A 219 -8.88 -3.47 16.21
CA MET A 219 -9.61 -4.01 15.06
C MET A 219 -9.69 -2.93 13.98
N THR A 220 -9.52 -3.32 12.72
CA THR A 220 -9.58 -2.42 11.58
C THR A 220 -10.57 -2.95 10.58
N GLU A 221 -11.44 -2.08 10.09
CA GLU A 221 -12.43 -2.40 9.08
C GLU A 221 -12.62 -1.24 8.10
N GLU A 222 -12.93 -1.59 6.87
CA GLU A 222 -13.59 -0.67 5.93
C GLU A 222 -15.04 -0.52 6.37
N THR A 223 -15.54 0.70 6.37
CA THR A 223 -16.88 1.02 6.88
C THR A 223 -17.68 1.75 5.81
N ASP A 224 -19.01 1.69 5.94
CA ASP A 224 -19.97 2.45 5.14
C ASP A 224 -20.10 3.93 5.60
N LEU A 225 -19.26 4.37 6.53
CA LEU A 225 -19.21 5.78 6.91
C LEU A 225 -18.65 6.60 5.75
N TRP A 226 -19.29 7.74 5.50
CA TRP A 226 -18.73 8.77 4.64
C TRP A 226 -18.37 10.01 5.47
N VAL A 227 -17.45 10.82 4.97
CA VAL A 227 -17.01 12.07 5.57
C VAL A 227 -17.20 13.22 4.60
N GLY A 228 -17.70 14.34 5.11
CA GLY A 228 -18.02 15.49 4.29
C GLY A 228 -18.30 16.75 5.12
N LEU A 229 -18.92 17.73 4.45
CA LEU A 229 -19.36 18.98 5.06
C LEU A 229 -20.84 19.17 4.76
N ASN A 230 -21.65 19.29 5.81
CA ASN A 230 -23.11 19.32 5.71
C ASN A 230 -23.62 18.10 4.92
N GLU A 231 -24.27 18.30 3.77
CA GLU A 231 -24.78 17.22 2.90
C GLU A 231 -23.81 16.81 1.79
N ASN A 232 -22.66 17.49 1.65
CA ASN A 232 -21.70 17.20 0.58
C ASN A 232 -20.73 16.09 1.01
N ILE A 233 -20.79 14.94 0.35
CA ILE A 233 -19.92 13.79 0.57
C ILE A 233 -18.58 14.03 -0.14
N ILE A 234 -17.47 13.93 0.59
CA ILE A 234 -16.12 14.20 0.06
C ILE A 234 -15.25 12.93 0.08
N TYR A 235 -15.45 12.08 1.08
CA TYR A 235 -14.78 10.79 1.21
C TYR A 235 -15.79 9.69 1.53
N GLU A 236 -15.80 8.63 0.72
CA GLU A 236 -16.56 7.41 0.95
C GLU A 236 -15.67 6.27 1.46
N GLU A 237 -14.38 6.32 1.16
CA GLU A 237 -13.37 5.37 1.65
C GLU A 237 -12.90 5.79 3.04
N VAL A 238 -13.56 5.24 4.06
CA VAL A 238 -13.22 5.48 5.47
C VAL A 238 -12.80 4.16 6.12
N ILE A 239 -11.63 4.18 6.76
CA ILE A 239 -11.13 3.07 7.56
C ILE A 239 -11.46 3.37 9.03
N ARG A 240 -12.22 2.49 9.67
CA ARG A 240 -12.49 2.55 11.11
C ARG A 240 -11.53 1.64 11.85
N ILE A 241 -10.89 2.20 12.85
CA ILE A 241 -9.94 1.55 13.74
C ILE A 241 -10.53 1.60 15.15
N ILE A 242 -10.82 0.45 15.73
CA ILE A 242 -11.43 0.33 17.05
C ILE A 242 -10.36 -0.17 18.02
N GLU A 243 -10.17 0.58 19.10
CA GLU A 243 -9.29 0.22 20.22
C GLU A 243 -10.10 0.22 21.53
N LYS A 244 -9.47 -0.21 22.62
CA LYS A 244 -10.11 -0.28 23.95
C LYS A 244 -10.64 1.08 24.41
N GLU A 245 -9.86 2.14 24.25
CA GLU A 245 -10.15 3.46 24.83
C GLU A 245 -10.67 4.47 23.80
N LYS A 246 -10.56 4.17 22.51
CA LYS A 246 -10.88 5.09 21.42
C LYS A 246 -11.31 4.39 20.14
N ILE A 247 -11.96 5.15 19.27
CA ILE A 247 -12.23 4.81 17.88
C ILE A 247 -11.50 5.85 17.03
N THR A 248 -10.80 5.40 15.99
CA THR A 248 -10.09 6.25 15.05
C THR A 248 -10.67 6.07 13.66
N LEU A 249 -10.95 7.17 12.96
CA LEU A 249 -11.31 7.16 11.54
C LEU A 249 -10.14 7.70 10.73
N ARG A 250 -9.76 6.98 9.67
CA ARG A 250 -8.80 7.44 8.66
C ARG A 250 -9.52 7.58 7.33
N PHE A 251 -9.33 8.71 6.66
CA PHE A 251 -9.90 9.00 5.35
C PHE A 251 -9.04 10.04 4.64
N GLY A 252 -9.17 10.12 3.32
CA GLY A 252 -8.12 10.74 2.52
C GLY A 252 -6.77 10.07 2.77
N LYS A 253 -5.69 10.70 2.32
CA LYS A 253 -4.33 10.24 2.66
C LYS A 253 -3.82 10.89 3.95
N SER A 254 -4.43 12.00 4.34
CA SER A 254 -3.86 12.92 5.32
C SER A 254 -4.62 13.03 6.65
N PHE A 255 -5.86 12.53 6.74
CA PHE A 255 -6.70 12.74 7.92
C PHE A 255 -6.80 11.53 8.85
N VAL A 256 -6.71 11.82 10.15
CA VAL A 256 -7.02 10.89 11.23
C VAL A 256 -7.86 11.59 12.29
N ILE A 257 -9.05 11.07 12.59
CA ILE A 257 -9.92 11.58 13.66
C ILE A 257 -9.98 10.56 14.79
N GLU A 258 -9.74 10.99 16.03
CA GLU A 258 -9.82 10.15 17.21
C GLU A 258 -11.01 10.53 18.10
N PHE A 259 -11.86 9.54 18.39
CA PHE A 259 -13.01 9.59 19.27
C PHE A 259 -12.72 8.81 20.55
N PRO A 260 -12.60 9.45 21.71
CA PRO A 260 -12.50 8.73 22.98
C PRO A 260 -13.83 8.02 23.29
N LYS A 261 -13.77 6.74 23.69
CA LYS A 261 -14.98 5.99 24.09
C LYS A 261 -15.56 6.48 25.43
N ILE A 262 -14.70 7.00 26.32
CA ILE A 262 -15.10 7.60 27.60
C ILE A 262 -14.91 9.11 27.50
N LEU A 263 -16.01 9.85 27.53
CA LEU A 263 -16.04 11.31 27.59
C LEU A 263 -15.74 11.76 29.03
N GLU A 264 -14.47 11.80 29.41
CA GLU A 264 -14.04 12.67 30.51
C GLU A 264 -14.09 14.12 30.01
N SER A 265 -14.42 15.08 30.89
CA SER A 265 -14.57 16.50 30.54
C SER A 265 -13.33 17.15 29.87
N SER A 266 -12.18 16.46 29.86
CA SER A 266 -10.93 16.85 29.21
C SER A 266 -10.61 16.11 27.89
N LYS A 267 -11.32 15.02 27.54
CA LYS A 267 -11.05 14.20 26.34
C LYS A 267 -11.96 14.62 25.18
N GLN A 268 -11.43 15.46 24.31
CA GLN A 268 -12.13 15.97 23.12
C GLN A 268 -11.76 15.17 21.87
N ILE A 269 -12.60 15.30 20.83
CA ILE A 269 -12.32 14.76 19.50
C ILE A 269 -11.05 15.43 18.97
N LYS A 270 -10.08 14.61 18.55
CA LYS A 270 -8.81 15.10 17.98
C LYS A 270 -8.80 14.85 16.48
N ILE A 271 -8.44 15.88 15.74
CA ILE A 271 -8.20 15.77 14.30
C ILE A 271 -6.71 15.96 14.08
N HIS A 272 -6.10 14.97 13.46
CA HIS A 272 -4.71 15.02 13.02
C HIS A 272 -4.71 15.13 11.49
N PHE A 273 -3.91 16.06 11.01
CA PHE A 273 -3.66 16.25 9.59
C PHE A 273 -2.16 16.17 9.35
N ASN A 274 -1.77 15.20 8.55
CA ASN A 274 -0.40 15.04 8.12
C ASN A 274 -0.44 14.74 6.63
N GLU A 275 -0.04 15.69 5.81
CA GLU A 275 -0.12 15.56 4.36
C GLU A 275 0.65 14.34 3.88
N ASN A 276 -0.01 13.58 3.01
CA ASN A 276 0.53 12.36 2.47
C ASN A 276 -0.02 12.14 1.07
N GLY A 277 0.73 11.42 0.24
CA GLY A 277 0.24 10.98 -1.06
C GLY A 277 0.72 11.82 -2.24
N SER A 278 0.03 11.62 -3.37
CA SER A 278 0.23 12.33 -4.63
C SER A 278 -0.12 13.82 -4.55
N ILE A 279 0.20 14.58 -5.61
CA ILE A 279 -0.19 16.00 -5.68
C ILE A 279 -1.71 16.17 -5.62
N GLN A 280 -2.47 15.27 -6.26
CA GLN A 280 -3.93 15.33 -6.29
C GLN A 280 -4.52 15.02 -4.92
N ASP A 281 -3.98 14.02 -4.22
CA ASP A 281 -4.39 13.70 -2.85
C ASP A 281 -4.16 14.90 -1.92
N ARG A 282 -2.98 15.52 -2.01
CA ARG A 282 -2.62 16.69 -1.20
C ARG A 282 -3.50 17.90 -1.49
N ILE A 283 -3.74 18.21 -2.78
CA ILE A 283 -4.66 19.30 -3.16
C ILE A 283 -6.07 19.02 -2.61
N LYS A 284 -6.59 17.80 -2.79
CA LYS A 284 -7.91 17.41 -2.28
C LYS A 284 -7.99 17.56 -0.75
N ASP A 285 -7.01 16.99 -0.04
CA ASP A 285 -6.98 16.96 1.42
C ASP A 285 -6.74 18.36 2.02
N CYS A 286 -5.89 19.20 1.42
CA CYS A 286 -5.70 20.60 1.84
C CYS A 286 -6.96 21.44 1.58
N ASN A 287 -7.64 21.25 0.46
CA ASN A 287 -8.93 21.91 0.20
C ASN A 287 -9.98 21.50 1.22
N PHE A 288 -10.09 20.21 1.53
CA PHE A 288 -11.00 19.76 2.57
C PHE A 288 -10.64 20.33 3.96
N MET A 289 -9.35 20.39 4.31
CA MET A 289 -8.90 21.03 5.55
C MET A 289 -9.31 22.52 5.59
N TRP A 290 -9.15 23.23 4.47
CA TRP A 290 -9.51 24.64 4.37
C TRP A 290 -11.02 24.86 4.60
N ASP A 291 -11.86 24.00 4.03
CA ASP A 291 -13.31 24.08 4.21
C ASP A 291 -13.75 23.65 5.61
N LEU A 292 -13.10 22.63 6.19
CA LEU A 292 -13.31 22.17 7.57
C LEU A 292 -13.12 23.30 8.59
N VAL A 293 -12.08 24.11 8.40
CA VAL A 293 -11.73 25.23 9.27
C VAL A 293 -12.77 26.35 9.17
N LYS A 294 -13.24 26.66 7.95
CA LYS A 294 -14.28 27.68 7.73
C LYS A 294 -15.60 27.27 8.37
N GLU A 295 -16.01 26.03 8.15
CA GLU A 295 -17.29 25.50 8.62
C GLU A 295 -17.28 25.10 10.10
N LYS A 296 -16.10 24.95 10.72
CA LYS A 296 -15.88 24.57 12.13
C LYS A 296 -16.63 23.31 12.55
N SER A 297 -16.95 22.45 11.59
CA SER A 297 -17.74 21.26 11.78
C SER A 297 -17.46 20.27 10.69
N ILE A 298 -17.62 19.00 11.01
CA ILE A 298 -17.48 17.88 10.08
C ILE A 298 -18.75 17.05 10.10
N THR A 299 -19.17 16.57 8.95
CA THR A 299 -20.26 15.60 8.86
C THR A 299 -19.67 14.22 8.67
N ILE A 300 -20.09 13.27 9.51
CA ILE A 300 -19.74 11.85 9.38
C ILE A 300 -21.02 11.06 9.31
N LYS A 301 -21.24 10.41 8.18
CA LYS A 301 -22.57 9.90 7.80
C LYS A 301 -23.59 11.03 7.97
N ASP A 302 -24.60 10.91 8.82
CA ASP A 302 -25.60 11.98 8.98
C ASP A 302 -25.40 12.86 10.23
N ILE A 303 -24.26 12.70 10.91
CA ILE A 303 -24.01 13.36 12.19
C ILE A 303 -23.05 14.53 11.98
N LYS A 304 -23.55 15.75 12.25
CA LYS A 304 -22.74 16.95 12.28
C LYS A 304 -22.03 17.08 13.63
N ILE A 305 -20.71 17.07 13.60
CA ILE A 305 -19.84 17.13 14.77
C ILE A 305 -19.19 18.52 14.81
N PRO A 306 -19.47 19.34 15.83
CA PRO A 306 -18.82 20.64 15.99
C PRO A 306 -17.36 20.47 16.46
N LEU A 307 -16.45 21.22 15.84
CA LEU A 307 -15.02 21.20 16.18
C LEU A 307 -14.72 22.27 17.24
N ASN A 308 -15.08 21.96 18.48
CA ASN A 308 -15.07 22.96 19.56
C ASN A 308 -13.68 23.33 20.12
N ASN A 309 -12.58 22.75 19.61
CA ASN A 309 -11.20 23.10 19.97
C ASN A 309 -10.22 22.60 18.90
N PHE A 310 -10.38 23.07 17.67
CA PHE A 310 -9.27 22.96 16.72
C PHE A 310 -8.16 23.86 17.25
N ASP A 311 -7.09 23.29 17.80
CA ASP A 311 -5.95 24.04 18.33
C ASP A 311 -5.19 24.60 17.13
N GLU A 312 -5.69 25.72 16.62
CA GLU A 312 -5.17 26.40 15.46
C GLU A 312 -3.78 26.95 15.81
N LYS A 313 -2.73 26.38 15.23
CA LYS A 313 -1.59 27.23 14.89
C LYS A 313 -2.11 28.18 13.80
N GLU A 314 -2.64 29.35 14.18
CA GLU A 314 -3.19 30.39 13.29
C GLU A 314 -2.31 30.65 12.04
N LYS A 315 -1.00 30.42 12.17
CA LYS A 315 -0.04 30.49 11.07
C LYS A 315 -0.32 29.50 9.93
N PHE A 316 -0.63 28.24 10.24
CA PHE A 316 -0.92 27.20 9.24
C PHE A 316 -2.15 27.57 8.40
N LEU A 317 -3.19 28.12 9.03
CA LEU A 317 -4.44 28.48 8.35
C LEU A 317 -4.32 29.66 7.38
N LYS A 318 -3.43 30.62 7.67
CA LYS A 318 -3.15 31.73 6.74
C LYS A 318 -2.33 31.26 5.53
N GLU A 319 -1.55 30.20 5.68
CA GLU A 319 -0.64 29.69 4.66
C GLU A 319 -1.29 28.61 3.76
N ILE A 320 -2.35 27.91 4.22
CA ILE A 320 -3.04 26.86 3.43
C ILE A 320 -3.43 27.33 2.02
N PRO A 321 -4.10 28.48 1.81
CA PRO A 321 -4.46 28.90 0.45
C PRO A 321 -3.25 29.15 -0.46
N GLU A 322 -2.17 29.72 0.08
CA GLU A 322 -0.93 29.93 -0.68
C GLU A 322 -0.26 28.60 -1.02
N TYR A 323 -0.33 27.63 -0.11
CA TYR A 323 0.20 26.30 -0.30
C TYR A 323 -0.61 25.46 -1.29
N ILE A 324 -1.95 25.54 -1.26
CA ILE A 324 -2.81 24.93 -2.29
C ILE A 324 -2.43 25.49 -3.66
N ARG A 325 -2.31 26.83 -3.78
CA ARG A 325 -1.88 27.47 -5.02
C ARG A 325 -0.48 27.01 -5.47
N TYR A 326 0.42 26.79 -4.51
CA TYR A 326 1.75 26.25 -4.80
C TYR A 326 1.68 24.85 -5.41
N LEU A 327 0.86 23.95 -4.85
CA LEU A 327 0.63 22.61 -5.39
C LEU A 327 -0.02 22.67 -6.78
N GLU A 328 -1.05 23.50 -6.95
CA GLU A 328 -1.71 23.72 -8.26
C GLU A 328 -0.72 24.22 -9.33
N GLN A 329 0.23 25.10 -8.97
CA GLN A 329 1.27 25.55 -9.89
C GLN A 329 2.24 24.44 -10.29
N ILE A 330 2.54 23.51 -9.37
CA ILE A 330 3.33 22.32 -9.72
C ILE A 330 2.53 21.48 -10.72
N GLU A 331 1.26 21.19 -10.43
CA GLU A 331 0.40 20.40 -11.31
C GLU A 331 0.28 21.05 -12.71
N GLU A 332 0.06 22.37 -12.75
CA GLU A 332 0.02 23.15 -14.00
C GLU A 332 1.33 23.04 -14.79
N THR A 333 2.48 23.11 -14.11
CA THR A 333 3.80 22.99 -14.74
C THR A 333 3.96 21.66 -15.47
N PHE A 334 3.63 20.54 -14.82
CA PHE A 334 3.74 19.23 -15.44
C PHE A 334 2.66 19.00 -16.52
N ASN A 335 1.46 19.53 -16.34
CA ASN A 335 0.40 19.52 -17.35
C ASN A 335 0.82 20.27 -18.63
N GLN A 336 1.44 21.45 -18.52
CA GLN A 336 1.97 22.19 -19.68
C GLN A 336 3.12 21.44 -20.38
N LEU A 337 3.83 20.56 -19.65
CA LEU A 337 4.86 19.69 -20.22
C LEU A 337 4.28 18.41 -20.86
N GLY A 338 2.98 18.14 -20.66
CA GLY A 338 2.33 16.90 -21.10
C GLY A 338 2.72 15.69 -20.25
N VAL A 339 3.12 15.90 -18.99
CA VAL A 339 3.57 14.84 -18.07
C VAL A 339 2.52 14.63 -16.98
N SER A 340 2.07 13.38 -16.80
CA SER A 340 1.22 13.03 -15.65
C SER A 340 2.06 12.96 -14.37
N PHE A 341 1.86 13.90 -13.46
CA PHE A 341 2.61 13.98 -12.21
C PHE A 341 1.84 13.31 -11.07
N ASN A 342 2.00 11.98 -10.95
CA ASN A 342 1.33 11.17 -9.92
C ASN A 342 2.33 10.57 -8.91
N LEU A 343 3.46 11.26 -8.69
CA LEU A 343 4.48 10.80 -7.76
C LEU A 343 4.02 11.01 -6.32
N GLU A 344 4.25 10.00 -5.49
CA GLU A 344 4.13 10.12 -4.04
C GLU A 344 5.21 11.09 -3.52
N PHE A 345 4.80 12.14 -2.83
CA PHE A 345 5.72 13.19 -2.38
C PHE A 345 6.74 12.67 -1.37
N GLU A 346 6.39 11.60 -0.64
CA GLU A 346 7.25 10.94 0.35
C GLU A 346 8.48 10.29 -0.32
N ASN A 347 8.38 9.99 -1.62
CA ASN A 347 9.47 9.41 -2.40
C ASN A 347 10.39 10.47 -3.03
N LEU A 348 10.04 11.76 -2.95
CA LEU A 348 10.82 12.84 -3.53
C LEU A 348 11.94 13.29 -2.58
N THR A 349 13.14 13.42 -3.13
CA THR A 349 14.29 13.96 -2.40
C THR A 349 14.25 15.48 -2.37
N HIS A 350 15.06 16.09 -1.50
CA HIS A 350 15.25 17.55 -1.51
C HIS A 350 15.72 18.05 -2.90
N ASP A 351 16.56 17.28 -3.60
CA ASP A 351 17.03 17.67 -4.94
C ASP A 351 15.90 17.65 -5.98
N ASP A 352 14.98 16.68 -5.88
CA ASP A 352 13.79 16.62 -6.72
C ASP A 352 12.91 17.87 -6.54
N PHE A 353 12.67 18.30 -5.30
CA PHE A 353 11.92 19.53 -5.04
C PHE A 353 12.62 20.78 -5.61
N LYS A 354 13.95 20.86 -5.53
CA LYS A 354 14.69 21.97 -6.17
C LYS A 354 14.47 21.99 -7.68
N LYS A 355 14.47 20.82 -8.33
CA LYS A 355 14.23 20.70 -9.77
C LYS A 355 12.79 21.05 -10.13
N ILE A 356 11.81 20.63 -9.34
CA ILE A 356 10.40 21.02 -9.49
C ILE A 356 10.26 22.54 -9.42
N GLU A 357 10.91 23.19 -8.45
CA GLU A 357 10.89 24.66 -8.34
C GLU A 357 11.50 25.35 -9.57
N ILE A 358 12.62 24.82 -10.07
CA ILE A 358 13.26 25.35 -11.28
C ILE A 358 12.34 25.17 -12.50
N LEU A 359 11.74 24.00 -12.67
CA LEU A 359 10.79 23.74 -13.76
C LEU A 359 9.60 24.69 -13.70
N LYS A 360 9.00 24.88 -12.53
CA LYS A 360 7.89 25.82 -12.32
C LYS A 360 8.27 27.24 -12.72
N ASP A 361 9.45 27.71 -12.29
CA ASP A 361 9.96 29.04 -12.67
C ASP A 361 10.20 29.17 -14.18
N ILE A 362 10.73 28.12 -14.83
CA ILE A 362 10.98 28.11 -16.27
C ILE A 362 9.66 28.14 -17.05
N ILE A 363 8.70 27.27 -16.69
CA ILE A 363 7.50 27.03 -17.48
C ILE A 363 6.46 28.12 -17.25
N LEU A 364 6.15 28.44 -15.99
CA LEU A 364 5.11 29.43 -15.66
C LEU A 364 5.64 30.86 -15.66
N ASN A 365 6.80 31.09 -15.04
CA ASN A 365 7.32 32.45 -14.81
C ASN A 365 8.28 32.93 -15.92
N LYS A 366 8.65 32.05 -16.86
CA LYS A 366 9.70 32.29 -17.87
C LYS A 366 11.00 32.84 -17.26
N ASN A 367 11.30 32.41 -16.03
CA ASN A 367 12.46 32.84 -15.26
C ASN A 367 13.55 31.75 -15.30
N TYR A 368 14.70 32.09 -15.87
CA TYR A 368 15.80 31.16 -16.07
C TYR A 368 16.98 31.38 -15.11
N GLY A 369 16.85 32.26 -14.11
CA GLY A 369 17.96 32.65 -13.23
C GLY A 369 18.54 31.54 -12.35
N LYS A 370 17.80 30.43 -12.18
CA LYS A 370 18.20 29.29 -11.34
C LYS A 370 18.77 28.11 -12.15
N VAL A 371 18.89 28.24 -13.47
CA VAL A 371 19.45 27.19 -14.34
C VAL A 371 20.70 27.72 -15.03
N ASN A 372 21.73 26.87 -15.14
CA ASN A 372 22.95 27.22 -15.84
C ASN A 372 22.76 27.00 -17.35
N LEU A 373 22.51 28.08 -18.09
CA LEU A 373 22.31 28.04 -19.53
C LEU A 373 23.64 28.20 -20.27
N ASN A 374 23.88 27.32 -21.25
CA ASN A 374 25.10 27.32 -22.05
C ASN A 374 24.74 27.43 -23.54
N PRO A 375 25.31 28.39 -24.30
CA PRO A 375 25.01 28.52 -25.73
C PRO A 375 25.48 27.34 -26.57
N GLU A 376 26.41 26.52 -26.05
CA GLU A 376 26.89 25.30 -26.71
C GLU A 376 26.07 24.05 -26.34
N ASN A 377 25.28 24.10 -25.26
CA ASN A 377 24.41 23.00 -24.86
C ASN A 377 22.94 23.44 -24.85
N HIS A 378 22.23 23.05 -25.89
CA HIS A 378 20.84 23.43 -26.09
C HIS A 378 19.83 22.57 -25.32
N PHE A 379 20.26 21.49 -24.64
CA PHE A 379 19.34 20.61 -23.92
C PHE A 379 19.48 20.75 -22.41
N LEU A 380 18.35 20.95 -21.74
CA LEU A 380 18.25 20.92 -20.28
C LEU A 380 17.55 19.63 -19.87
N GLN A 381 18.22 18.84 -19.05
CA GLN A 381 17.70 17.58 -18.54
C GLN A 381 17.35 17.70 -17.06
N PHE A 382 16.11 17.34 -16.73
CA PHE A 382 15.61 17.22 -15.37
C PHE A 382 15.29 15.75 -15.09
N LEU A 383 15.98 15.19 -14.09
CA LEU A 383 15.69 13.87 -13.54
C LEU A 383 15.02 14.07 -12.18
N ILE A 384 13.74 13.75 -12.08
CA ILE A 384 12.92 13.92 -10.87
C ILE A 384 12.35 12.55 -10.54
N ASN A 385 12.92 11.88 -9.53
CA ASN A 385 12.67 10.45 -9.29
C ASN A 385 12.85 9.63 -10.60
N ASP A 386 11.80 8.99 -11.11
CA ASP A 386 11.75 8.23 -12.35
C ASP A 386 11.39 9.08 -13.59
N LEU A 387 11.03 10.35 -13.40
CA LEU A 387 10.72 11.26 -14.50
C LEU A 387 11.98 11.81 -15.17
N LYS A 388 12.00 11.78 -16.49
CA LYS A 388 13.04 12.35 -17.35
C LYS A 388 12.44 13.40 -18.27
N ILE A 389 12.60 14.66 -17.91
CA ILE A 389 12.06 15.80 -18.66
C ILE A 389 13.19 16.49 -19.43
N ILE A 390 12.98 16.72 -20.74
CA ILE A 390 13.94 17.40 -21.61
C ILE A 390 13.35 18.71 -22.15
N LEU A 391 14.03 19.82 -21.89
CA LEU A 391 13.71 21.14 -22.45
C LEU A 391 14.82 21.59 -23.42
N VAL A 392 14.49 22.54 -24.29
CA VAL A 392 15.44 23.19 -25.20
C VAL A 392 15.72 24.61 -24.73
N SER A 393 17.00 25.03 -24.70
CA SER A 393 17.45 26.38 -24.38
C SER A 393 18.22 27.03 -25.52
N LEU A 394 17.78 28.20 -25.95
CA LEU A 394 18.38 28.97 -27.05
C LEU A 394 18.73 30.39 -26.60
N LYS A 395 19.91 30.87 -27.02
CA LYS A 395 20.31 32.26 -26.83
C LYS A 395 19.84 33.08 -28.02
N THR A 396 18.91 34.01 -27.78
CA THR A 396 18.38 34.95 -28.78
C THR A 396 18.93 36.36 -28.53
N GLU A 397 18.68 37.28 -29.45
CA GLU A 397 19.00 38.71 -29.28
C GLU A 397 18.27 39.33 -28.07
N LYS A 398 17.08 38.81 -27.73
CA LYS A 398 16.26 39.28 -26.60
C LYS A 398 16.60 38.59 -25.27
N GLY A 399 17.60 37.72 -25.26
CA GLY A 399 17.99 36.90 -24.11
C GLY A 399 17.72 35.42 -24.33
N TRP A 400 17.65 34.68 -23.23
CA TRP A 400 17.41 33.23 -23.27
C TRP A 400 15.95 32.91 -23.56
N LEU A 401 15.73 31.84 -24.32
CA LEU A 401 14.43 31.23 -24.54
C LEU A 401 14.52 29.76 -24.14
N VAL A 402 13.62 29.29 -23.28
CA VAL A 402 13.51 27.88 -22.89
C VAL A 402 12.11 27.37 -23.15
N PHE A 403 11.98 26.22 -23.79
CA PHE A 403 10.69 25.62 -24.15
C PHE A 403 10.75 24.09 -24.13
N ASN A 404 9.57 23.46 -24.12
CA ASN A 404 9.43 22.01 -24.17
C ASN A 404 9.92 21.47 -25.52
N LEU A 405 10.79 20.43 -25.52
CA LEU A 405 11.25 19.79 -26.76
C LEU A 405 10.09 19.26 -27.62
N PHE A 406 8.95 18.97 -27.00
CA PHE A 406 7.75 18.49 -27.67
C PHE A 406 6.70 19.58 -27.90
N ASP A 407 7.11 20.84 -27.99
CA ASP A 407 6.28 21.96 -28.46
C ASP A 407 6.58 22.24 -29.94
N LEU A 408 5.68 21.81 -30.83
CA LEU A 408 5.86 21.92 -32.28
C LEU A 408 5.94 23.37 -32.75
N ASP A 409 5.16 24.28 -32.16
CA ASP A 409 5.15 25.68 -32.54
C ASP A 409 6.44 26.37 -32.09
N ALA A 410 6.90 26.08 -30.88
CA ALA A 410 8.17 26.61 -30.39
C ALA A 410 9.35 26.08 -31.20
N ILE A 411 9.35 24.79 -31.57
CA ILE A 411 10.34 24.23 -32.50
C ILE A 411 10.33 25.00 -33.82
N ASN A 412 9.17 25.13 -34.46
CA ASN A 412 9.08 25.71 -35.79
C ASN A 412 9.48 27.19 -35.86
N ASN A 413 9.18 27.95 -34.81
CA ASN A 413 9.46 29.38 -34.76
C ASN A 413 10.90 29.71 -34.33
N ASN A 414 11.54 28.82 -33.55
CA ASN A 414 12.82 29.15 -32.90
C ASN A 414 13.97 28.20 -33.27
N PHE A 415 13.67 27.06 -33.89
CA PHE A 415 14.62 25.96 -34.08
C PHE A 415 14.61 25.46 -35.53
N LYS A 416 15.79 25.45 -36.18
CA LYS A 416 15.96 24.86 -37.51
C LYS A 416 17.09 23.84 -37.48
N ILE A 417 16.74 22.57 -37.62
CA ILE A 417 17.70 21.49 -37.78
C ILE A 417 17.97 21.26 -39.27
N THR A 418 19.25 21.17 -39.62
CA THR A 418 19.72 20.84 -40.97
C THR A 418 20.65 19.65 -40.87
N ALA A 419 20.28 18.54 -41.51
CA ALA A 419 21.14 17.38 -41.61
C ALA A 419 22.17 17.63 -42.71
N VAL A 420 23.45 17.39 -42.41
CA VAL A 420 24.57 17.58 -43.33
C VAL A 420 25.21 16.23 -43.62
N SER A 421 25.40 15.88 -44.88
CA SER A 421 26.08 14.64 -45.28
C SER A 421 27.54 14.64 -44.81
N GLY A 422 28.14 13.46 -44.64
CA GLY A 422 29.53 13.32 -44.16
C GLY A 422 30.56 14.02 -45.05
N ASP A 423 30.28 14.11 -46.35
CA ASP A 423 31.09 14.85 -47.34
C ASP A 423 30.75 16.35 -47.43
N LYS A 424 29.78 16.82 -46.61
CA LYS A 424 29.26 18.20 -46.51
C LYS A 424 28.63 18.76 -47.78
N LYS A 425 28.33 17.93 -48.78
CA LYS A 425 27.76 18.37 -50.06
C LYS A 425 26.23 18.48 -50.05
N HIS A 426 25.56 17.71 -49.20
CA HIS A 426 24.10 17.71 -49.08
C HIS A 426 23.70 18.28 -47.72
N GLN A 427 22.76 19.21 -47.74
CA GLN A 427 22.20 19.84 -46.55
C GLN A 427 20.70 19.94 -46.70
N VAL A 428 19.95 19.33 -45.79
CA VAL A 428 18.49 19.32 -45.85
C VAL A 428 17.89 19.64 -44.50
N ARG A 429 16.85 20.49 -44.48
CA ARG A 429 16.10 20.76 -43.25
C ARG A 429 15.42 19.46 -42.81
N HIS A 430 15.48 19.15 -41.52
CA HIS A 430 14.90 17.92 -40.99
C HIS A 430 14.25 18.11 -39.62
N SER A 431 13.50 17.10 -39.18
CA SER A 431 12.94 16.97 -37.84
C SER A 431 14.06 16.95 -36.79
N PRO A 432 13.91 17.61 -35.63
CA PRO A 432 14.92 17.58 -34.57
C PRO A 432 15.07 16.21 -33.92
N PHE A 433 14.09 15.31 -34.07
CA PHE A 433 14.09 14.03 -33.36
C PHE A 433 15.06 12.99 -33.94
N ILE A 434 15.53 13.18 -35.19
CA ILE A 434 16.44 12.23 -35.84
C ILE A 434 17.82 12.14 -35.18
N ILE A 435 18.18 13.12 -34.34
CA ILE A 435 19.47 13.16 -33.65
C ILE A 435 19.50 12.25 -32.41
N PHE A 436 18.35 11.82 -31.92
CA PHE A 436 18.27 11.05 -30.68
C PHE A 436 18.41 9.56 -30.95
N GLU A 437 19.16 8.89 -30.07
CA GLU A 437 19.09 7.43 -29.94
C GLU A 437 17.70 7.00 -29.43
N MET A 438 17.19 5.89 -29.95
CA MET A 438 15.80 5.46 -29.71
C MET A 438 15.45 5.32 -28.23
N TYR A 439 16.34 4.67 -27.47
CA TYR A 439 16.15 4.53 -26.02
C TYR A 439 16.08 5.89 -25.32
N ASN A 440 16.89 6.86 -25.73
CA ASN A 440 16.90 8.19 -25.12
C ASN A 440 15.63 8.98 -25.44
N LEU A 441 15.10 8.86 -26.67
CA LEU A 441 13.87 9.52 -27.11
C LEU A 441 12.64 8.94 -26.42
N PHE A 442 12.47 7.61 -26.46
CA PHE A 442 11.28 6.96 -25.94
C PHE A 442 11.26 6.81 -24.41
N SER A 443 12.35 7.13 -23.71
CA SER A 443 12.41 7.19 -22.24
C SER A 443 12.07 8.57 -21.64
N MET A 444 11.77 9.58 -22.47
CA MET A 444 11.43 10.91 -21.98
C MET A 444 9.99 10.93 -21.45
N SER A 445 9.79 11.48 -20.26
CA SER A 445 8.46 11.56 -19.64
C SER A 445 7.57 12.61 -20.30
N ASN A 446 8.15 13.64 -20.92
CA ASN A 446 7.43 14.65 -21.71
C ASN A 446 7.27 14.26 -23.19
N LEU A 447 7.51 13.00 -23.55
CA LEU A 447 7.39 12.49 -24.92
C LEU A 447 6.00 12.76 -25.50
N ASN A 448 5.97 13.34 -26.69
CA ASN A 448 4.75 13.48 -27.48
C ASN A 448 4.96 12.92 -28.89
N LEU A 449 4.44 11.71 -29.12
CA LEU A 449 4.57 11.01 -30.39
C LEU A 449 3.92 11.78 -31.56
N LYS A 450 2.80 12.47 -31.30
CA LYS A 450 2.13 13.30 -32.31
C LYS A 450 3.04 14.41 -32.83
N VAL A 451 3.81 15.04 -31.95
CA VAL A 451 4.75 16.11 -32.32
C VAL A 451 5.89 15.56 -33.18
N ILE A 452 6.37 14.34 -32.88
CA ILE A 452 7.37 13.67 -33.72
C ILE A 452 6.81 13.41 -35.12
N VAL A 453 5.62 12.81 -35.22
CA VAL A 453 4.93 12.55 -36.49
C VAL A 453 4.79 13.83 -37.31
N GLU A 454 4.22 14.88 -36.72
CA GLU A 454 3.97 16.13 -37.43
C GLU A 454 5.27 16.83 -37.84
N SER A 455 6.32 16.77 -37.02
CA SER A 455 7.63 17.32 -37.39
C SER A 455 8.26 16.60 -38.58
N LEU A 456 8.08 15.28 -38.70
CA LEU A 456 8.57 14.49 -39.83
C LEU A 456 7.76 14.79 -41.10
N LYS A 457 6.44 14.93 -40.98
CA LYS A 457 5.56 15.29 -42.12
C LYS A 457 5.86 16.67 -42.73
N GLN A 458 6.56 17.54 -42.00
CA GLN A 458 6.97 18.87 -42.48
C GLN A 458 8.29 18.86 -43.29
N VAL A 459 8.96 17.71 -43.42
CA VAL A 459 10.21 17.56 -44.19
C VAL A 459 9.92 17.46 -45.70
N ASP A 460 10.79 18.04 -46.52
CA ASP A 460 10.68 17.93 -47.99
C ASP A 460 11.31 16.63 -48.50
N TYR A 461 10.46 15.63 -48.73
CA TYR A 461 10.86 14.31 -49.23
C TYR A 461 11.01 14.22 -50.76
N LYS A 462 11.11 15.35 -51.46
CA LYS A 462 11.71 15.38 -52.81
C LYS A 462 13.22 15.20 -52.78
N ASP A 463 13.83 15.44 -51.61
CA ASP A 463 15.25 15.19 -51.35
C ASP A 463 15.44 13.74 -50.87
N ASP A 464 16.15 12.94 -51.66
CA ASP A 464 16.42 11.53 -51.35
C ASP A 464 17.23 11.36 -50.06
N TYR A 465 18.11 12.30 -49.72
CA TYR A 465 18.88 12.25 -48.48
C TYR A 465 17.98 12.46 -47.26
N ALA A 466 17.00 13.36 -47.34
CA ALA A 466 16.00 13.52 -46.27
C ALA A 466 15.15 12.26 -46.08
N LEU A 467 14.75 11.62 -47.19
CA LEU A 467 13.99 10.39 -47.18
C LEU A 467 14.78 9.25 -46.52
N ASP A 468 16.05 9.08 -46.88
CA ASP A 468 16.93 8.06 -46.31
C ASP A 468 17.12 8.25 -44.81
N LEU A 469 17.31 9.49 -44.35
CA LEU A 469 17.43 9.80 -42.93
C LEU A 469 16.16 9.44 -42.16
N THR A 470 14.98 9.81 -42.68
CA THR A 470 13.71 9.44 -42.06
C THR A 470 13.51 7.94 -42.05
N ASN A 471 13.75 7.26 -43.18
CA ASN A 471 13.57 5.82 -43.26
C ASN A 471 14.49 5.09 -42.27
N ASN A 472 15.74 5.52 -42.12
CA ASN A 472 16.66 4.99 -41.12
C ASN A 472 16.19 5.23 -39.68
N PHE A 473 15.66 6.42 -39.38
CA PHE A 473 15.05 6.72 -38.08
C PHE A 473 13.89 5.76 -37.77
N LEU A 474 12.97 5.58 -38.73
CA LEU A 474 11.82 4.68 -38.58
C LEU A 474 12.27 3.22 -38.40
N LEU A 475 13.25 2.74 -39.18
CA LEU A 475 13.80 1.39 -39.04
C LEU A 475 14.45 1.17 -37.66
N LYS A 476 15.20 2.14 -37.15
CA LYS A 476 15.75 2.10 -35.79
C LYS A 476 14.65 2.03 -34.73
N ALA A 477 13.56 2.78 -34.92
CA ALA A 477 12.40 2.73 -34.03
C ALA A 477 11.68 1.37 -34.08
N LEU A 478 11.60 0.71 -35.25
CA LEU A 478 11.11 -0.68 -35.34
C LEU A 478 12.01 -1.66 -34.58
N ILE A 479 13.34 -1.52 -34.70
CA ILE A 479 14.29 -2.37 -33.95
C ILE A 479 14.08 -2.18 -32.45
N TYR A 480 13.92 -0.94 -31.99
CA TYR A 480 13.62 -0.64 -30.59
C TYR A 480 12.30 -1.27 -30.14
N TYR A 481 11.25 -1.18 -30.95
CA TYR A 481 9.97 -1.85 -30.68
C TYR A 481 10.13 -3.37 -30.54
N ASP A 482 10.87 -4.02 -31.45
CA ASP A 482 11.09 -5.47 -31.42
C ASP A 482 11.80 -5.94 -30.13
N GLN A 483 12.59 -5.06 -29.50
CA GLN A 483 13.31 -5.33 -28.25
C GLN A 483 12.45 -5.12 -27.00
N GLN A 484 11.52 -4.15 -27.01
CA GLN A 484 10.75 -3.75 -25.83
C GLN A 484 9.30 -4.28 -25.82
N LYS A 485 8.80 -4.82 -26.94
CA LYS A 485 7.53 -5.56 -27.18
C LYS A 485 6.20 -5.03 -26.61
N GLU A 486 6.15 -3.88 -25.95
CA GLU A 486 4.95 -3.48 -25.18
C GLU A 486 4.40 -2.08 -25.53
N ASN A 487 4.96 -1.37 -26.51
CA ASN A 487 4.50 -0.02 -26.86
C ASN A 487 3.84 0.04 -28.26
N GLY A 488 2.52 -0.22 -28.30
CA GLY A 488 1.71 -0.14 -29.52
C GLY A 488 1.62 1.25 -30.14
N GLU A 489 1.87 2.32 -29.37
CA GLU A 489 1.85 3.68 -29.88
C GLU A 489 3.05 3.97 -30.81
N ILE A 490 4.18 3.30 -30.60
CA ILE A 490 5.33 3.38 -31.52
C ILE A 490 4.93 2.85 -32.91
N LEU A 491 4.21 1.72 -32.98
CA LEU A 491 3.71 1.20 -34.27
C LEU A 491 2.72 2.16 -34.94
N ASN A 492 1.90 2.89 -34.16
CA ASN A 492 1.00 3.90 -34.70
C ASN A 492 1.78 5.05 -35.33
N LEU A 493 2.77 5.61 -34.61
CA LEU A 493 3.66 6.64 -35.15
C LEU A 493 4.33 6.18 -36.45
N LEU A 494 4.87 4.96 -36.46
CA LEU A 494 5.56 4.42 -37.62
C LEU A 494 4.63 4.29 -38.82
N LEU A 495 3.44 3.73 -38.60
CA LEU A 495 2.44 3.56 -39.66
C LEU A 495 1.98 4.92 -40.21
N ASP A 496 1.71 5.90 -39.34
CA ASP A 496 1.28 7.23 -39.73
C ASP A 496 2.31 7.95 -40.61
N VAL A 497 3.60 7.82 -40.28
CA VAL A 497 4.69 8.41 -41.09
C VAL A 497 4.87 7.63 -42.40
N TYR A 498 4.85 6.29 -42.36
CA TYR A 498 4.97 5.48 -43.57
C TYR A 498 3.80 5.65 -44.54
N ASP A 499 2.57 5.85 -44.05
CA ASP A 499 1.40 6.16 -44.87
C ASP A 499 1.57 7.49 -45.59
N PHE A 500 2.07 8.51 -44.88
CA PHE A 500 2.40 9.80 -45.47
C PHE A 500 3.49 9.68 -46.55
N LEU A 501 4.58 8.98 -46.25
CA LEU A 501 5.67 8.75 -47.20
C LEU A 501 5.22 7.95 -48.42
N TYR A 502 4.38 6.94 -48.23
CA TYR A 502 3.84 6.13 -49.32
C TYR A 502 2.91 6.93 -50.22
N HIS A 503 2.11 7.84 -49.65
CA HIS A 503 1.28 8.75 -50.43
C HIS A 503 2.13 9.69 -51.30
N LEU A 504 3.27 10.19 -50.79
CA LEU A 504 4.18 11.04 -51.56
C LEU A 504 4.93 10.26 -52.66
N GLN A 505 5.31 9.01 -52.39
CA GLN A 505 6.11 8.18 -53.29
C GLN A 505 5.55 6.74 -53.42
N PRO A 506 4.38 6.55 -54.08
CA PRO A 506 3.67 5.25 -54.11
C PRO A 506 4.42 4.14 -54.86
N ASN A 507 5.40 4.53 -55.69
CA ASN A 507 6.24 3.61 -56.46
C ASN A 507 7.53 3.21 -55.72
N ASN A 508 7.82 3.79 -54.55
CA ASN A 508 9.02 3.46 -53.79
C ASN A 508 8.82 2.12 -53.06
N ILE A 509 9.53 1.09 -53.54
CA ILE A 509 9.40 -0.29 -53.04
C ILE A 509 9.88 -0.41 -51.58
N LEU A 510 10.91 0.33 -51.18
CA LEU A 510 11.43 0.27 -49.81
C LEU A 510 10.45 0.85 -48.80
N ILE A 511 9.82 2.00 -49.12
CA ILE A 511 8.76 2.58 -48.29
C ILE A 511 7.59 1.61 -48.17
N PHE A 512 7.17 0.99 -49.28
CA PHE A 512 6.10 -0.01 -49.27
C PHE A 512 6.45 -1.21 -48.38
N LEU A 513 7.63 -1.81 -48.56
CA LEU A 513 8.08 -2.94 -47.73
C LEU A 513 8.13 -2.56 -46.26
N ASN A 514 8.64 -1.37 -45.95
CA ASN A 514 8.78 -0.88 -44.58
C ASN A 514 7.44 -0.59 -43.92
N LYS A 515 6.48 -0.02 -44.66
CA LYS A 515 5.10 0.11 -44.23
C LYS A 515 4.47 -1.26 -43.93
N MET A 516 4.62 -2.22 -44.84
CA MET A 516 4.00 -3.54 -44.69
C MET A 516 4.57 -4.33 -43.51
N GLN A 517 5.86 -4.23 -43.23
CA GLN A 517 6.43 -4.87 -42.03
C GLN A 517 5.95 -4.23 -40.71
N VAL A 518 5.52 -2.96 -40.71
CA VAL A 518 4.86 -2.34 -39.55
C VAL A 518 3.46 -2.91 -39.39
N ILE A 519 2.69 -2.99 -40.47
CA ILE A 519 1.34 -3.58 -40.46
C ILE A 519 1.41 -5.03 -39.94
N LYS A 520 2.38 -5.83 -40.41
CA LYS A 520 2.56 -7.22 -39.97
C LYS A 520 2.83 -7.37 -38.47
N ARG A 521 3.47 -6.38 -37.84
CA ARG A 521 3.68 -6.35 -36.38
C ARG A 521 2.42 -5.96 -35.61
N LYS A 522 1.59 -5.12 -36.23
CA LYS A 522 0.35 -4.62 -35.63
C LYS A 522 -0.79 -5.63 -35.72
N ARG A 523 -0.89 -6.37 -36.83
CA ARG A 523 -1.94 -7.36 -37.10
C ARG A 523 -1.59 -8.27 -38.27
N GLU A 524 -2.43 -9.29 -38.49
CA GLU A 524 -2.45 -10.06 -39.73
C GLU A 524 -2.87 -9.21 -40.94
N PHE A 525 -2.32 -9.54 -42.10
CA PHE A 525 -2.65 -8.89 -43.37
C PHE A 525 -4.05 -9.25 -43.86
N THR A 526 -4.76 -8.28 -44.43
CA THR A 526 -5.98 -8.55 -45.19
C THR A 526 -5.68 -9.23 -46.52
N TRP A 527 -6.72 -9.72 -47.20
CA TRP A 527 -6.55 -10.33 -48.52
C TRP A 527 -6.01 -9.32 -49.54
N GLU A 528 -6.52 -8.10 -49.52
CA GLU A 528 -6.13 -7.00 -50.42
C GLU A 528 -4.66 -6.63 -50.23
N GLU A 529 -4.18 -6.59 -48.98
CA GLU A 529 -2.77 -6.32 -48.68
C GLU A 529 -1.86 -7.46 -49.17
N LYS A 530 -2.26 -8.72 -48.96
CA LYS A 530 -1.51 -9.87 -49.50
C LYS A 530 -1.44 -9.83 -51.02
N GLN A 531 -2.55 -9.48 -51.67
CA GLN A 531 -2.60 -9.31 -53.12
C GLN A 531 -1.67 -8.17 -53.57
N GLU A 532 -1.70 -7.00 -52.92
CA GLU A 532 -0.82 -5.87 -53.25
C GLU A 532 0.67 -6.23 -53.11
N ILE A 533 1.03 -6.93 -52.02
CA ILE A 533 2.39 -7.44 -51.78
C ILE A 533 2.80 -8.39 -52.91
N PHE A 534 1.94 -9.34 -53.29
CA PHE A 534 2.22 -10.29 -54.36
C PHE A 534 2.36 -9.61 -55.73
N GLU A 535 1.49 -8.65 -56.05
CA GLU A 535 1.55 -7.89 -57.29
C GLU A 535 2.84 -7.07 -57.40
N LYS A 536 3.23 -6.36 -56.33
CA LYS A 536 4.47 -5.56 -56.33
C LYS A 536 5.72 -6.45 -56.39
N LYS A 537 5.71 -7.63 -55.75
CA LYS A 537 6.76 -8.64 -55.89
C LYS A 537 6.92 -9.12 -57.34
N SER A 538 5.79 -9.30 -58.04
CA SER A 538 5.76 -9.85 -59.40
C SER A 538 6.04 -8.81 -60.50
N ARG A 539 6.03 -7.52 -60.17
CA ARG A 539 6.28 -6.42 -61.12
C ARG A 539 7.77 -6.06 -61.16
N GLY A 540 8.41 -6.27 -62.31
CA GLY A 540 9.76 -5.81 -62.60
C GLY A 540 10.88 -6.75 -62.13
N PHE A 541 12.13 -6.27 -62.22
CA PHE A 541 13.31 -6.97 -61.70
C PHE A 541 13.71 -6.39 -60.34
N HIS A 542 13.65 -7.21 -59.30
CA HIS A 542 14.07 -6.86 -57.94
C HIS A 542 15.37 -7.57 -57.57
N ASN A 543 16.22 -6.90 -56.80
CA ASN A 543 17.40 -7.54 -56.21
C ASN A 543 16.98 -8.59 -55.16
N ASP A 544 17.83 -9.58 -54.91
CA ASP A 544 17.52 -10.69 -54.00
C ASP A 544 17.21 -10.22 -52.56
N ASP A 545 17.76 -9.09 -52.09
CA ASP A 545 17.43 -8.50 -50.78
C ASP A 545 15.95 -8.09 -50.68
N ILE A 546 15.42 -7.45 -51.73
CA ILE A 546 14.02 -7.02 -51.83
C ILE A 546 13.12 -8.25 -51.91
N LEU A 547 13.52 -9.26 -52.68
CA LEU A 547 12.79 -10.52 -52.80
C LEU A 547 12.78 -11.31 -51.48
N CYS A 548 13.86 -11.25 -50.70
CA CYS A 548 13.87 -11.77 -49.32
C CYS A 548 12.81 -11.06 -48.48
N GLY A 549 12.75 -9.72 -48.52
CA GLY A 549 11.76 -8.92 -47.80
C GLY A 549 10.31 -9.29 -48.16
N PHE A 550 9.98 -9.35 -49.45
CA PHE A 550 8.65 -9.79 -49.90
C PHE A 550 8.32 -11.22 -49.45
N SER A 551 9.30 -12.12 -49.50
CA SER A 551 9.10 -13.52 -49.10
C SER A 551 8.84 -13.65 -47.60
N ILE A 552 9.48 -12.83 -46.76
CA ILE A 552 9.19 -12.74 -45.32
C ILE A 552 7.76 -12.26 -45.08
N LEU A 553 7.32 -11.19 -45.76
CA LEU A 553 5.96 -10.64 -45.59
C LEU A 553 4.86 -11.61 -46.04
N LEU A 554 5.11 -12.38 -47.12
CA LEU A 554 4.21 -13.43 -47.60
C LEU A 554 4.35 -14.74 -46.83
N GLU A 555 5.22 -14.80 -45.82
CA GLU A 555 5.52 -15.99 -45.02
C GLU A 555 6.02 -17.20 -45.83
N SER A 556 6.59 -16.95 -47.00
CA SER A 556 7.12 -17.98 -47.90
C SER A 556 8.55 -18.34 -47.52
N LYS A 557 8.71 -19.34 -46.63
CA LYS A 557 10.01 -19.80 -46.15
C LYS A 557 10.91 -20.31 -47.28
N ILE A 558 10.33 -21.04 -48.24
CA ILE A 558 11.08 -21.62 -49.37
C ILE A 558 11.65 -20.51 -50.24
N GLU A 559 10.84 -19.52 -50.60
CA GLU A 559 11.30 -18.42 -51.44
C GLU A 559 12.34 -17.55 -50.72
N PHE A 560 12.14 -17.29 -49.43
CA PHE A 560 13.14 -16.61 -48.62
C PHE A 560 14.50 -17.35 -48.66
N GLU A 561 14.53 -18.66 -48.42
CA GLU A 561 15.78 -19.44 -48.44
C GLU A 561 16.47 -19.43 -49.82
N VAL A 562 15.69 -19.49 -50.90
CA VAL A 562 16.23 -19.44 -52.28
C VAL A 562 16.90 -18.11 -52.56
N HIS A 563 16.25 -16.99 -52.23
CA HIS A 563 16.80 -15.65 -52.46
C HIS A 563 17.96 -15.35 -51.49
N PHE A 564 17.83 -15.73 -50.22
CA PHE A 564 18.86 -15.47 -49.21
C PHE A 564 20.18 -16.21 -49.49
N LYS A 565 20.12 -17.40 -50.11
CA LYS A 565 21.32 -18.15 -50.52
C LYS A 565 22.09 -17.49 -51.67
N LYS A 566 21.44 -16.64 -52.47
CA LYS A 566 22.07 -15.91 -53.58
C LYS A 566 22.85 -14.69 -53.11
N LEU A 567 22.56 -14.20 -51.91
CA LEU A 567 23.31 -13.10 -51.29
C LEU A 567 24.73 -13.56 -50.93
N ASN A 568 25.69 -12.67 -51.08
CA ASN A 568 27.05 -12.90 -50.54
C ASN A 568 27.06 -12.72 -49.01
N GLU A 569 28.16 -13.10 -48.34
CA GLU A 569 28.21 -13.06 -46.86
C GLU A 569 28.04 -11.65 -46.29
N GLU A 570 28.59 -10.62 -46.94
CA GLU A 570 28.42 -9.22 -46.52
C GLU A 570 26.95 -8.78 -46.62
N GLN A 571 26.28 -9.11 -47.73
CA GLN A 571 24.86 -8.85 -47.94
C GLN A 571 23.98 -9.61 -46.94
N LYS A 572 24.33 -10.86 -46.61
CA LYS A 572 23.61 -11.64 -45.58
C LYS A 572 23.73 -10.99 -44.21
N GLU A 573 24.93 -10.58 -43.81
CA GLU A 573 25.14 -9.91 -42.52
C GLU A 573 24.42 -8.56 -42.49
N GLY A 574 24.49 -7.77 -43.57
CA GLY A 574 23.73 -6.52 -43.70
C GLY A 574 22.22 -6.74 -43.63
N PHE A 575 21.69 -7.75 -44.32
CA PHE A 575 20.26 -8.06 -44.33
C PHE A 575 19.73 -8.43 -42.94
N LYS A 576 20.52 -9.17 -42.16
CA LYS A 576 20.17 -9.57 -40.78
C LYS A 576 20.02 -8.38 -39.83
N LEU A 577 20.61 -7.23 -40.14
CA LEU A 577 20.47 -6.01 -39.34
C LEU A 577 19.14 -5.28 -39.59
N PHE A 578 18.45 -5.55 -40.70
CA PHE A 578 17.16 -4.93 -40.96
C PHE A 578 16.06 -5.53 -40.06
N PRO A 579 15.15 -4.69 -39.52
CA PRO A 579 14.08 -5.16 -38.65
C PRO A 579 13.15 -6.18 -39.34
N ILE A 580 13.02 -6.18 -40.67
CA ILE A 580 12.19 -7.17 -41.37
C ILE A 580 12.65 -8.61 -41.12
N TYR A 581 13.95 -8.84 -40.88
CA TYR A 581 14.50 -10.15 -40.55
C TYR A 581 14.00 -10.67 -39.18
N ASN A 582 13.69 -9.77 -38.23
CA ASN A 582 13.18 -10.15 -36.92
C ASN A 582 11.82 -10.85 -36.98
N LEU A 583 11.03 -10.63 -38.04
CA LEU A 583 9.75 -11.32 -38.27
C LEU A 583 9.90 -12.83 -38.49
N LEU A 584 11.11 -13.32 -38.78
CA LEU A 584 11.38 -14.76 -38.86
C LEU A 584 11.49 -15.41 -37.46
N ARG A 585 11.83 -14.62 -36.43
CA ARG A 585 12.06 -15.11 -35.06
C ARG A 585 10.79 -15.15 -34.21
N SER A 586 9.76 -14.39 -34.58
CA SER A 586 8.50 -14.27 -33.82
C SER A 586 7.55 -15.48 -33.91
N LYS A 587 7.92 -16.55 -34.62
CA LYS A 587 7.08 -17.76 -34.82
C LYS A 587 7.43 -18.96 -33.92
N ASN A 588 8.33 -18.81 -32.94
CA ASN A 588 8.73 -19.89 -32.01
C ASN A 588 8.29 -19.64 -30.55
N SER A 589 7.12 -19.06 -30.33
CA SER A 589 6.51 -18.92 -29.01
C SER A 589 5.03 -19.24 -29.08
#